data_AF-A0AAP0CJM2-F1
#
_entry.id   AF-A0AAP0CJM2-F1
#
_cell.length_a   1.000
_cell.length_b   1.000
_cell.length_c   1.000
_cell.angle_alpha   90.00
_cell.angle_beta   90.00
_cell.angle_gamma   90.00
#
_symmetry.space_group_name_H-M   'P 1'
#
loop_
_entity.id
_entity.type
_entity.pdbx_description
1 polymer ?
#
loop_
_entity_poly.entity_id
_entity_poly.type
_entity_poly.pdbx_seq_one_letter_code
_entity_poly.pdbx_strand_id
1 'polypeptide(L)'
;MMRITDIKKFKPLGSQIETLSNRFLQQCSVSGTAKGKGKVKDGQTLKRSKITIKKGPQKPDPSETKGGRKGQLEQLIDGCLQAKAPSRYLKPKERAREAEREKMGLISEDRKQEIANFKKNKSKAKTDNEEDKSGLIGPEGFDLITLGLVDADKIPKYELTVEDGRKLAKEYSRILMRKHRARQAAETGLLKCKKEAIEALPESLREVALVPDMTPFPVKRFMATLTPPIEGYIEKINEAAKKQGSVKGKLR
;
A
#
# COMPACT_ATOMS: atom_id res chain seq x y z
N MET A 1 -45.57 -50.65 7.00
CA MET A 1 -45.94 -50.24 8.38
C MET A 1 -45.02 -50.95 9.36
N MET A 2 -44.21 -50.21 10.10
CA MET A 2 -43.86 -50.50 11.49
C MET A 2 -43.12 -49.28 12.07
N ARG A 3 -43.67 -48.76 13.15
CA ARG A 3 -43.10 -47.74 14.05
C ARG A 3 -42.65 -48.45 15.33
N ILE A 4 -41.93 -47.69 16.18
CA ILE A 4 -41.71 -47.82 17.64
C ILE A 4 -40.21 -48.05 17.96
N THR A 5 -39.45 -46.96 18.18
CA THR A 5 -39.01 -46.30 19.44
C THR A 5 -37.75 -46.91 20.04
N ASP A 6 -36.67 -46.13 20.25
CA ASP A 6 -36.45 -45.37 21.48
C ASP A 6 -35.15 -44.54 21.46
N ILE A 7 -35.18 -43.50 22.27
CA ILE A 7 -34.23 -42.38 22.37
C ILE A 7 -33.11 -42.72 23.35
N LYS A 8 -31.83 -42.55 22.94
CA LYS A 8 -30.75 -42.21 23.86
C LYS A 8 -29.97 -40.99 23.36
N LYS A 9 -29.83 -40.04 24.27
CA LYS A 9 -29.25 -38.70 24.12
C LYS A 9 -27.74 -38.77 23.91
N PHE A 10 -27.24 -38.13 22.85
CA PHE A 10 -25.90 -37.53 22.85
C PHE A 10 -25.96 -36.16 22.16
N LYS A 11 -25.37 -35.16 22.81
CA LYS A 11 -25.20 -33.77 22.34
C LYS A 11 -23.71 -33.53 22.03
N PRO A 12 -23.35 -32.48 21.28
CA PRO A 12 -22.72 -32.63 19.97
C PRO A 12 -21.27 -32.12 19.92
N LEU A 13 -20.50 -32.52 18.90
CA LEU A 13 -19.36 -31.74 18.41
C LEU A 13 -19.54 -31.54 16.91
N GLY A 14 -20.02 -30.35 16.54
CA GLY A 14 -19.94 -29.85 15.18
C GLY A 14 -18.58 -29.22 14.96
N SER A 15 -17.91 -29.56 13.85
CA SER A 15 -16.79 -28.79 13.32
C SER A 15 -17.14 -28.36 11.89
N GLN A 16 -17.83 -27.22 11.79
CA GLN A 16 -17.91 -26.44 10.57
C GLN A 16 -16.73 -25.46 10.56
N ILE A 17 -15.94 -25.54 9.49
CA ILE A 17 -15.42 -24.45 8.64
C ILE A 17 -15.26 -23.08 9.33
N GLU A 18 -14.02 -22.56 9.36
CA GLU A 18 -13.73 -21.20 8.88
C GLU A 18 -12.21 -20.90 8.88
N THR A 19 -11.71 -20.62 7.69
CA THR A 19 -10.45 -19.95 7.39
C THR A 19 -10.36 -18.58 8.08
N LEU A 20 -9.29 -18.29 8.83
CA LEU A 20 -8.97 -16.91 9.20
C LEU A 20 -7.46 -16.62 9.09
N SER A 21 -7.20 -15.77 8.12
CA SER A 21 -6.05 -14.90 7.91
C SER A 21 -5.39 -14.33 9.18
N ASN A 22 -4.06 -14.38 9.18
CA ASN A 22 -3.12 -13.38 9.71
C ASN A 22 -3.64 -12.46 10.83
N ARG A 23 -3.53 -12.91 12.08
CA ARG A 23 -3.56 -12.05 13.27
C ARG A 23 -2.15 -11.59 13.64
N PHE A 24 -1.67 -10.52 12.99
CA PHE A 24 -0.76 -9.59 13.67
C PHE A 24 -1.60 -8.75 14.64
N LEU A 25 -1.96 -9.34 15.78
CA LEU A 25 -2.49 -8.60 16.92
C LEU A 25 -1.33 -8.28 17.84
N GLN A 26 -0.89 -7.03 17.75
CA GLN A 26 0.00 -6.39 18.70
C GLN A 26 -0.61 -6.56 20.10
N GLN A 27 0.01 -7.38 20.94
CA GLN A 27 -0.43 -7.59 22.31
C GLN A 27 -0.06 -6.37 23.14
N CYS A 28 -1.02 -5.46 23.35
CA CYS A 28 -0.90 -4.45 24.39
C CYS A 28 -1.30 -5.07 25.72
N SER A 29 -0.34 -5.26 26.62
CA SER A 29 -0.59 -5.63 28.00
C SER A 29 -1.29 -4.48 28.73
N VAL A 30 -2.59 -4.60 28.98
CA VAL A 30 -3.32 -3.65 29.82
C VAL A 30 -3.07 -4.02 31.28
N SER A 31 -2.45 -3.09 32.00
CA SER A 31 -2.23 -3.17 33.45
C SER A 31 -3.55 -3.38 34.18
N GLY A 32 -3.59 -4.38 35.06
CA GLY A 32 -4.79 -4.75 35.79
C GLY A 32 -5.33 -3.64 36.68
N THR A 33 -6.63 -3.36 36.55
CA THR A 33 -7.42 -2.80 37.66
C THR A 33 -8.28 -3.91 38.26
N ALA A 34 -8.28 -3.94 39.59
CA ALA A 34 -8.67 -5.06 40.42
C ALA A 34 -10.09 -5.60 40.18
N LYS A 35 -10.19 -6.93 40.29
CA LYS A 35 -11.44 -7.67 40.46
C LYS A 35 -12.32 -7.02 41.54
N GLY A 36 -13.60 -6.87 41.22
CA GLY A 36 -14.69 -6.97 42.20
C GLY A 36 -15.42 -5.67 42.54
N LYS A 37 -16.49 -5.38 41.79
CA LYS A 37 -17.76 -4.92 42.40
C LYS A 37 -18.94 -5.60 41.69
N GLY A 38 -19.82 -6.16 42.50
CA GLY A 38 -20.84 -7.13 42.12
C GLY A 38 -21.94 -6.58 41.21
N LYS A 39 -22.69 -7.54 40.64
CA LYS A 39 -23.89 -7.33 39.84
C LYS A 39 -24.81 -6.27 40.47
N VAL A 40 -24.90 -5.10 39.85
CA VAL A 40 -25.99 -4.17 40.10
C VAL A 40 -27.19 -4.70 39.33
N LYS A 41 -28.32 -4.88 40.02
CA LYS A 41 -29.58 -5.38 39.44
C LYS A 41 -30.04 -4.46 38.31
N ASP A 42 -30.51 -5.06 37.23
CA ASP A 42 -31.08 -4.35 36.08
C ASP A 42 -32.25 -3.46 36.55
N GLY A 43 -32.12 -2.15 36.34
CA GLY A 43 -33.17 -1.16 36.62
C GLY A 43 -32.81 -0.02 37.58
N GLN A 44 -31.63 -0.03 38.23
CA GLN A 44 -31.23 1.12 39.04
C GLN A 44 -30.57 2.20 38.17
N THR A 45 -31.16 3.40 38.15
CA THR A 45 -30.59 4.57 37.45
C THR A 45 -29.23 4.92 38.03
N LEU A 46 -28.18 4.67 37.25
CA LEU A 46 -26.81 5.04 37.62
C LEU A 46 -26.73 6.55 37.80
N LYS A 47 -26.35 7.00 39.00
CA LYS A 47 -26.08 8.42 39.28
C LYS A 47 -24.90 8.86 38.40
N ARG A 48 -25.21 9.52 37.29
CA ARG A 48 -24.20 10.19 36.47
C ARG A 48 -23.53 11.26 37.32
N SER A 49 -22.22 11.14 37.52
CA SER A 49 -21.43 12.20 38.15
C SER A 49 -21.53 13.44 37.28
N LYS A 50 -22.21 14.47 37.79
CA LYS A 50 -22.30 15.79 37.16
C LYS A 50 -20.92 16.45 37.26
N ILE A 51 -20.14 16.36 36.18
CA ILE A 51 -18.91 17.14 36.04
C ILE A 51 -19.33 18.58 35.79
N THR A 52 -19.27 19.41 36.84
CA THR A 52 -19.38 20.86 36.70
C THR A 52 -18.08 21.38 36.11
N ILE A 53 -18.06 21.61 34.80
CA ILE A 53 -17.00 22.40 34.17
C ILE A 53 -17.15 23.81 34.74
N LYS A 54 -16.25 24.18 35.65
CA LYS A 54 -16.09 25.59 36.04
C LYS A 54 -15.71 26.35 34.78
N LYS A 55 -16.56 27.29 34.37
CA LYS A 55 -16.17 28.35 33.44
C LYS A 55 -14.94 29.05 34.03
N GLY A 56 -13.87 29.09 33.25
CA GLY A 56 -12.77 30.01 33.43
C GLY A 56 -11.68 29.78 32.38
N PRO A 57 -10.81 30.76 32.10
CA PRO A 57 -11.00 32.22 32.10
C PRO A 57 -10.98 32.78 30.66
N GLN A 58 -10.97 34.11 30.58
CA GLN A 58 -10.91 34.92 29.36
C GLN A 58 -9.69 34.64 28.46
N LYS A 59 -9.78 35.19 27.25
CA LYS A 59 -8.78 35.20 26.16
C LYS A 59 -7.33 35.28 26.68
N PRO A 60 -6.38 34.50 26.11
CA PRO A 60 -4.98 34.63 26.46
C PRO A 60 -4.42 35.96 25.95
N ASP A 61 -3.79 36.71 26.85
CA ASP A 61 -2.96 37.87 26.56
C ASP A 61 -1.70 37.45 25.75
N PRO A 62 -1.18 38.30 24.86
CA PRO A 62 -0.13 37.93 23.91
C PRO A 62 1.29 37.90 24.49
N SER A 63 1.47 37.90 25.82
CA SER A 63 2.77 38.06 26.48
C SER A 63 3.31 36.81 27.19
N GLU A 64 2.68 35.64 27.06
CA GLU A 64 3.23 34.40 27.64
C GLU A 64 4.27 33.73 26.74
N THR A 65 5.49 33.67 27.27
CA THR A 65 6.67 32.94 26.78
C THR A 65 6.35 31.49 26.42
N LYS A 66 6.78 31.09 25.20
CA LYS A 66 6.66 29.73 24.65
C LYS A 66 7.19 28.69 25.64
N GLY A 67 6.27 27.90 26.21
CA GLY A 67 6.58 26.76 27.07
C GLY A 67 7.47 25.71 26.37
N GLY A 68 8.19 24.95 27.20
CA GLY A 68 9.22 23.99 26.80
C GLY A 68 8.76 22.94 25.78
N ARG A 69 9.74 22.42 25.01
CA ARG A 69 9.53 21.42 23.96
C ARG A 69 8.79 20.19 24.52
N LYS A 70 7.51 20.06 24.18
CA LYS A 70 6.72 18.84 24.41
C LYS A 70 7.44 17.63 23.81
N GLY A 71 7.44 16.51 24.53
CA GLY A 71 8.03 15.26 24.04
C GLY A 71 7.35 14.77 22.76
N GLN A 72 8.05 13.99 21.92
CA GLN A 72 7.48 13.46 20.67
C GLN A 72 6.17 12.68 20.90
N LEU A 73 6.07 11.98 22.04
CA LEU A 73 4.87 11.23 22.43
C LEU A 73 3.69 12.15 22.77
N GLU A 74 3.91 13.25 23.49
CA GLU A 74 2.86 14.23 23.80
C GLU A 74 2.36 14.93 22.54
N GLN A 75 3.25 15.23 21.59
CA GLN A 75 2.86 15.79 20.30
C GLN A 75 2.02 14.81 19.47
N LEU A 76 2.35 13.52 19.53
CA LEU A 76 1.58 12.48 18.85
C LEU A 76 0.19 12.32 19.49
N ILE A 77 0.11 12.30 20.83
CA ILE A 77 -1.16 12.25 21.57
C ILE A 77 -2.01 13.48 21.25
N ASP A 78 -1.45 14.68 21.32
CA ASP A 78 -2.15 15.93 20.97
C ASP A 78 -2.61 15.92 19.50
N GLY A 79 -1.76 15.42 18.59
CA GLY A 79 -2.09 15.28 17.18
C GLY A 79 -3.24 14.31 16.93
N CYS A 80 -3.29 13.17 17.62
CA CYS A 80 -4.40 12.22 17.54
C CYS A 80 -5.69 12.78 18.14
N LEU A 81 -5.61 13.55 19.23
CA LEU A 81 -6.77 14.18 19.86
C LEU A 81 -7.32 15.36 19.03
N GLN A 82 -6.46 16.07 18.29
CA GLN A 82 -6.83 17.20 17.45
C GLN A 82 -7.10 16.81 15.98
N ALA A 83 -6.84 15.57 15.60
CA ALA A 83 -7.09 15.08 14.25
C ALA A 83 -8.59 15.12 13.94
N LYS A 84 -9.00 16.07 13.10
CA LYS A 84 -10.40 16.11 12.64
C LYS A 84 -10.62 15.08 11.55
N ALA A 85 -11.84 14.54 11.51
CA ALA A 85 -12.27 13.62 10.47
C ALA A 85 -12.06 14.21 9.06
N PRO A 86 -11.65 13.39 8.08
CA PRO A 86 -11.48 13.83 6.70
C PRO A 86 -12.81 14.39 6.15
N SER A 87 -12.73 15.42 5.31
CA SER A 87 -13.93 16.01 4.71
C SER A 87 -14.66 14.94 3.89
N ARG A 88 -15.94 14.76 4.17
CA ARG A 88 -16.76 13.74 3.51
C ARG A 88 -17.11 14.22 2.11
N TYR A 89 -17.13 13.30 1.15
CA TYR A 89 -17.61 13.59 -0.21
C TYR A 89 -19.10 14.01 -0.18
N LEU A 90 -19.37 15.26 -0.59
CA LEU A 90 -20.72 15.78 -0.78
C LEU A 90 -21.24 15.49 -2.19
N LYS A 91 -22.52 15.09 -2.27
CA LYS A 91 -23.20 14.90 -3.55
C LYS A 91 -23.36 16.24 -4.28
N PRO A 92 -23.52 16.25 -5.62
CA PRO A 92 -23.64 17.50 -6.40
C PRO A 92 -24.72 18.47 -5.90
N LYS A 93 -25.89 17.94 -5.48
CA LYS A 93 -26.99 18.76 -4.94
C LYS A 93 -26.65 19.41 -3.59
N GLU A 94 -25.90 18.72 -2.75
CA GLU A 94 -25.47 19.22 -1.43
C GLU A 94 -24.41 20.31 -1.59
N ARG A 95 -23.49 20.11 -2.55
CA ARG A 95 -22.47 21.09 -2.92
C ARG A 95 -23.08 22.40 -3.45
N ALA A 96 -24.14 22.32 -4.25
CA ALA A 96 -24.86 23.51 -4.72
C ALA A 96 -25.52 24.27 -3.57
N ARG A 97 -26.13 23.54 -2.62
CA ARG A 97 -26.74 24.14 -1.42
C ARG A 97 -25.70 24.80 -0.50
N GLU A 98 -24.52 24.20 -0.36
CA GLU A 98 -23.42 24.83 0.37
C GLU A 98 -22.89 26.07 -0.36
N ALA A 99 -22.80 26.06 -1.69
CA ALA A 99 -22.42 27.24 -2.47
C ALA A 99 -23.41 28.41 -2.32
N GLU A 100 -24.71 28.11 -2.28
CA GLU A 100 -25.75 29.11 -1.96
C GLU A 100 -25.62 29.65 -0.53
N ARG A 101 -25.33 28.79 0.44
CA ARG A 101 -25.06 29.21 1.83
C ARG A 101 -23.80 30.06 1.94
N GLU A 102 -22.74 29.71 1.23
CA GLU A 102 -21.51 30.49 1.12
C GLU A 102 -21.79 31.87 0.52
N LYS A 103 -22.63 31.94 -0.52
CA LYS A 103 -23.08 33.20 -1.12
C LYS A 103 -23.84 34.08 -0.12
N MET A 104 -24.57 33.46 0.81
CA MET A 104 -25.26 34.13 1.92
C MET A 104 -24.36 34.35 3.16
N GLY A 105 -23.07 34.06 3.08
CA GLY A 105 -22.09 34.26 4.16
C GLY A 105 -22.11 33.19 5.26
N LEU A 106 -22.87 32.11 5.10
CA LEU A 106 -22.95 30.99 6.04
C LEU A 106 -21.98 29.89 5.62
N ILE A 107 -20.81 29.82 6.26
CA ILE A 107 -19.74 28.86 5.94
C ILE A 107 -19.73 27.72 6.97
N SER A 108 -19.82 26.46 6.50
CA SER A 108 -19.70 25.26 7.34
C SER A 108 -18.26 25.08 7.88
N GLU A 109 -18.12 24.42 9.02
CA GLU A 109 -16.79 24.14 9.61
C GLU A 109 -15.91 23.28 8.70
N ASP A 110 -16.51 22.39 7.91
CA ASP A 110 -15.78 21.56 6.96
C ASP A 110 -15.27 22.39 5.78
N ARG A 111 -16.09 23.34 5.28
CA ARG A 111 -15.68 24.26 4.23
C ARG A 111 -14.57 25.22 4.66
N LYS A 112 -14.62 25.74 5.90
CA LYS A 112 -13.54 26.56 6.48
C LYS A 112 -12.20 25.82 6.44
N GLN A 113 -12.22 24.52 6.69
CA GLN A 113 -11.02 23.69 6.69
C GLN A 113 -10.53 23.33 5.30
N GLU A 114 -11.44 23.06 4.36
CA GLU A 114 -11.07 22.94 2.96
C GLU A 114 -10.36 24.21 2.49
N ILE A 115 -10.93 25.39 2.76
CA ILE A 115 -10.32 26.68 2.41
C ILE A 115 -8.94 26.84 3.07
N ALA A 116 -8.79 26.46 4.34
CA ALA A 116 -7.50 26.50 5.03
C ALA A 116 -6.47 25.54 4.42
N ASN A 117 -6.87 24.33 4.05
CA ASN A 117 -6.02 23.34 3.40
C ASN A 117 -5.65 23.76 1.97
N PHE A 118 -6.58 24.33 1.21
CA PHE A 118 -6.30 24.92 -0.10
C PHE A 118 -5.32 26.09 -0.01
N LYS A 119 -5.42 26.95 1.01
CA LYS A 119 -4.44 28.03 1.25
C LYS A 119 -3.04 27.50 1.62
N LYS A 120 -2.96 26.45 2.44
CA LYS A 120 -1.70 25.75 2.78
C LYS A 120 -1.07 25.04 1.57
N ASN A 121 -1.89 24.41 0.73
CA ASN A 121 -1.40 23.73 -0.47
C ASN A 121 -0.98 24.73 -1.56
N LYS A 122 -1.70 25.85 -1.72
CA LYS A 122 -1.35 26.91 -2.67
C LYS A 122 -0.05 27.63 -2.31
N SER A 123 0.28 27.75 -1.03
CA SER A 123 1.58 28.30 -0.59
C SER A 123 2.72 27.32 -0.84
N LYS A 124 2.50 26.01 -0.66
CA LYS A 124 3.47 24.98 -1.09
C LYS A 124 3.67 24.98 -2.61
N ALA A 125 2.59 24.97 -3.39
CA ALA A 125 2.64 25.00 -4.84
C ALA A 125 3.27 26.29 -5.42
N LYS A 126 3.21 27.42 -4.71
CA LYS A 126 3.93 28.65 -5.11
C LYS A 126 5.45 28.60 -4.87
N THR A 127 5.92 27.63 -4.08
CA THR A 127 7.36 27.44 -3.83
C THR A 127 7.97 26.50 -4.87
N ASP A 128 7.14 25.65 -5.48
CA ASP A 128 7.50 24.70 -6.54
C ASP A 128 7.00 25.24 -7.89
N ASN A 129 7.76 26.13 -8.54
CA ASN A 129 7.47 26.55 -9.92
C ASN A 129 7.48 25.30 -10.83
N GLU A 130 6.32 24.97 -11.39
CA GLU A 130 6.07 23.75 -12.17
C GLU A 130 6.58 23.81 -13.62
N GLU A 131 7.14 24.94 -14.07
CA GLU A 131 7.55 25.12 -15.47
C GLU A 131 8.93 24.51 -15.81
N ASP A 132 9.80 24.28 -14.82
CA ASP A 132 11.19 23.82 -15.05
C ASP A 132 11.44 22.34 -14.69
N LYS A 133 10.49 21.63 -14.08
CA LYS A 133 10.69 20.22 -13.69
C LYS A 133 10.33 19.29 -14.85
N SER A 134 11.12 19.34 -15.92
CA SER A 134 11.06 18.34 -17.00
C SER A 134 11.43 16.97 -16.45
N GLY A 135 10.43 16.20 -16.01
CA GLY A 135 10.52 14.75 -15.77
C GLY A 135 11.74 14.27 -14.97
N LEU A 136 12.00 14.86 -13.79
CA LEU A 136 13.06 14.37 -12.89
C LEU A 136 12.83 12.88 -12.58
N ILE A 137 13.70 12.03 -13.11
CA ILE A 137 13.78 10.61 -12.74
C ILE A 137 14.89 10.52 -11.70
N GLY A 138 14.50 10.49 -10.43
CA GLY A 138 15.43 10.31 -9.31
C GLY A 138 15.56 11.55 -8.41
N PRO A 139 16.56 11.55 -7.51
CA PRO A 139 16.80 12.68 -6.62
C PRO A 139 17.20 13.94 -7.39
N GLU A 140 16.77 15.10 -6.88
CA GLU A 140 17.04 16.41 -7.49
C GLU A 140 18.55 16.60 -7.69
N GLY A 141 18.96 16.94 -8.93
CA GLY A 141 20.37 17.14 -9.31
C GLY A 141 21.10 15.95 -9.93
N PHE A 142 20.43 14.79 -10.10
CA PHE A 142 20.99 13.61 -10.79
C PHE A 142 20.49 13.44 -12.24
N ASP A 143 19.82 14.44 -12.80
CA ASP A 143 19.38 14.36 -14.19
C ASP A 143 20.59 14.51 -15.13
N LEU A 144 20.53 13.85 -16.29
CA LEU A 144 21.60 13.89 -17.29
C LEU A 144 21.89 15.31 -17.79
N ILE A 145 20.91 16.20 -17.68
CA ILE A 145 21.01 17.63 -18.03
C ILE A 145 21.73 18.40 -16.91
N THR A 146 21.35 18.19 -15.65
CA THR A 146 21.98 18.85 -14.50
C THR A 146 23.41 18.38 -14.25
N LEU A 147 23.72 17.13 -14.63
CA LEU A 147 25.08 16.58 -14.65
C LEU A 147 25.93 17.09 -15.83
N GLY A 148 25.37 17.90 -16.73
CA GLY A 148 26.09 18.46 -17.88
C GLY A 148 26.47 17.42 -18.95
N LEU A 149 25.86 16.23 -18.92
CA LEU A 149 26.12 15.15 -19.87
C LEU A 149 25.31 15.30 -21.16
N VAL A 150 24.14 15.94 -21.07
CA VAL A 150 23.23 16.18 -22.19
C VAL A 150 22.84 17.66 -22.21
N ASP A 151 23.12 18.35 -23.31
CA ASP A 151 22.67 19.72 -23.53
C ASP A 151 21.16 19.75 -23.77
N ALA A 152 20.42 20.52 -22.96
CA ALA A 152 18.97 20.64 -23.06
C ALA A 152 18.50 21.13 -24.45
N ASP A 153 19.26 22.04 -25.06
CA ASP A 153 18.90 22.69 -26.33
C ASP A 153 19.04 21.75 -27.54
N LYS A 154 19.84 20.70 -27.42
CA LYS A 154 20.09 19.73 -28.50
C LYS A 154 19.10 18.57 -28.49
N ILE A 155 18.22 18.49 -27.49
CA ILE A 155 17.25 17.40 -27.38
C ILE A 155 16.19 17.59 -28.47
N PRO A 156 16.11 16.70 -29.48
CA PRO A 156 15.09 16.81 -30.51
C PRO A 156 13.71 16.66 -29.88
N LYS A 157 12.90 17.73 -29.98
CA LYS A 157 11.50 17.72 -29.55
C LYS A 157 10.68 17.04 -30.64
N TYR A 158 10.26 15.81 -30.40
CA TYR A 158 9.34 15.12 -31.30
C TYR A 158 7.90 15.52 -30.97
N GLU A 159 7.21 16.13 -31.92
CA GLU A 159 5.78 16.39 -31.81
C GLU A 159 5.00 15.10 -32.08
N LEU A 160 4.79 14.29 -31.03
CA LEU A 160 3.73 13.29 -31.09
C LEU A 160 2.41 14.05 -30.94
N THR A 161 1.54 13.98 -31.94
CA THR A 161 0.20 14.58 -31.81
C THR A 161 -0.46 14.00 -30.55
N VAL A 162 -1.03 14.87 -29.72
CA VAL A 162 -1.64 14.47 -28.44
C VAL A 162 -2.70 13.38 -28.66
N GLU A 163 -3.35 13.40 -29.83
CA GLU A 163 -4.34 12.41 -30.24
C GLU A 163 -3.73 11.03 -30.47
N ASP A 164 -2.62 10.94 -31.20
CA ASP A 164 -1.99 9.65 -31.49
C ASP A 164 -1.33 9.06 -30.25
N GLY A 165 -0.75 9.89 -29.38
CA GLY A 165 -0.30 9.46 -28.05
C GLY A 165 -1.43 8.85 -27.21
N ARG A 166 -2.61 9.48 -27.20
CA ARG A 166 -3.80 8.95 -26.51
C ARG A 166 -4.32 7.65 -27.13
N LYS A 167 -4.28 7.51 -28.46
CA LYS A 167 -4.67 6.28 -29.16
C LYS A 167 -3.71 5.13 -28.80
N LEU A 168 -2.41 5.37 -28.89
CA LEU A 168 -1.37 4.36 -28.57
C LEU A 168 -1.45 3.90 -27.12
N ALA A 169 -1.62 4.82 -26.17
CA ALA A 169 -1.74 4.47 -24.75
C ALA A 169 -2.98 3.61 -24.46
N LYS A 170 -4.13 3.92 -25.10
CA LYS A 170 -5.35 3.12 -24.98
C LYS A 170 -5.17 1.72 -25.56
N GLU A 171 -4.53 1.61 -26.72
CA GLU A 171 -4.26 0.32 -27.36
C GLU A 171 -3.29 -0.54 -26.55
N TYR A 172 -2.20 0.05 -26.06
CA TYR A 172 -1.26 -0.62 -25.17
C TYR A 172 -1.97 -1.18 -23.92
N SER A 173 -2.79 -0.35 -23.27
CA SER A 173 -3.57 -0.75 -22.10
C SER A 173 -4.53 -1.90 -22.43
N ARG A 174 -5.20 -1.84 -23.58
CA ARG A 174 -6.11 -2.89 -24.06
C ARG A 174 -5.40 -4.22 -24.27
N ILE A 175 -4.25 -4.21 -24.94
CA ILE A 175 -3.44 -5.40 -25.21
C ILE A 175 -2.90 -5.99 -23.90
N LEU A 176 -2.40 -5.13 -23.00
CA LEU A 176 -1.85 -5.56 -21.71
C LEU A 176 -2.93 -6.25 -20.85
N MET A 177 -4.14 -5.67 -20.79
CA MET A 177 -5.25 -6.28 -20.07
C MET A 177 -5.72 -7.60 -20.68
N ARG A 178 -5.69 -7.73 -22.01
CA ARG A 178 -5.97 -9.00 -22.69
C ARG A 178 -4.94 -10.07 -22.32
N LYS A 179 -3.66 -9.74 -22.37
CA LYS A 179 -2.55 -10.65 -21.97
C LYS A 179 -2.66 -11.05 -20.50
N HIS A 180 -2.97 -10.10 -19.63
CA HIS A 180 -3.15 -10.35 -18.20
C HIS A 180 -4.31 -11.32 -17.95
N ARG A 181 -5.48 -11.10 -18.55
CA ARG A 181 -6.63 -12.01 -18.41
C ARG A 181 -6.33 -13.41 -18.96
N ALA A 182 -5.66 -13.51 -20.10
CA ALA A 182 -5.25 -14.80 -20.66
C ALA A 182 -4.30 -15.55 -19.71
N ARG A 183 -3.33 -14.84 -19.13
CA ARG A 183 -2.43 -15.39 -18.11
C ARG A 183 -3.19 -15.86 -16.86
N GLN A 184 -4.11 -15.06 -16.35
CA GLN A 184 -4.94 -15.43 -15.19
C GLN A 184 -5.79 -16.69 -15.48
N ALA A 185 -6.39 -16.77 -16.67
CA ALA A 185 -7.15 -17.96 -17.07
C ALA A 185 -6.25 -19.21 -17.16
N ALA A 186 -5.04 -19.08 -17.70
CA ALA A 186 -4.08 -20.18 -17.78
C ALA A 186 -3.60 -20.63 -16.39
N GLU A 187 -3.22 -19.68 -15.52
CA GLU A 187 -2.75 -19.97 -14.16
C GLU A 187 -3.85 -20.60 -13.30
N THR A 188 -5.09 -20.09 -13.40
CA THR A 188 -6.23 -20.67 -12.68
C THR A 188 -6.61 -22.05 -13.21
N GLY A 189 -6.55 -22.28 -14.53
CA GLY A 189 -6.72 -23.59 -15.15
C GLY A 189 -5.67 -24.58 -14.66
N LEU A 190 -4.38 -24.20 -14.71
CA LEU A 190 -3.28 -25.02 -14.23
C LEU A 190 -3.42 -25.38 -12.74
N LEU A 191 -3.86 -24.41 -11.92
CA LEU A 191 -4.10 -24.63 -10.50
C LEU A 191 -5.23 -25.62 -10.24
N LYS A 192 -6.33 -25.55 -11.00
CA LYS A 192 -7.44 -26.53 -10.92
C LYS A 192 -6.96 -27.93 -11.27
N CYS A 193 -6.30 -28.09 -12.42
CA CYS A 193 -5.76 -29.39 -12.85
C CYS A 193 -4.74 -29.93 -11.83
N LYS A 194 -3.90 -29.07 -11.23
CA LYS A 194 -2.97 -29.49 -10.16
C LYS A 194 -3.72 -30.07 -8.95
N LYS A 195 -4.80 -29.43 -8.51
CA LYS A 195 -5.60 -29.90 -7.36
C LYS A 195 -6.30 -31.23 -7.67
N GLU A 196 -6.94 -31.31 -8.83
CA GLU A 196 -7.62 -32.53 -9.29
C GLU A 196 -6.62 -33.70 -9.43
N ALA A 197 -5.41 -33.43 -9.93
CA ALA A 197 -4.36 -34.44 -10.02
C ALA A 197 -3.89 -34.93 -8.64
N ILE A 198 -3.76 -34.05 -7.65
CA ILE A 198 -3.40 -34.43 -6.27
C ILE A 198 -4.52 -35.26 -5.62
N GLU A 199 -5.78 -34.88 -5.86
CA GLU A 199 -6.94 -35.61 -5.35
C GLU A 199 -7.06 -37.01 -5.97
N ALA A 200 -6.71 -37.18 -7.24
CA ALA A 200 -6.71 -38.48 -7.91
C ALA A 200 -5.62 -39.45 -7.41
N LEU A 201 -4.64 -38.98 -6.62
CA LEU A 201 -3.59 -39.85 -6.06
C LEU A 201 -4.11 -40.73 -4.91
N PRO A 202 -3.51 -41.91 -4.68
CA PRO A 202 -3.71 -42.70 -3.47
C PRO A 202 -3.37 -41.91 -2.21
N GLU A 203 -4.04 -42.24 -1.10
CA GLU A 203 -3.98 -41.49 0.16
C GLU A 203 -2.56 -41.34 0.72
N SER A 204 -1.74 -42.40 0.63
CA SER A 204 -0.33 -42.39 1.05
C SER A 204 0.55 -41.41 0.28
N LEU A 205 0.27 -41.17 -1.01
CA LEU A 205 1.03 -40.25 -1.86
C LEU A 205 0.47 -38.83 -1.81
N ARG A 206 -0.81 -38.68 -1.49
CA ARG A 206 -1.49 -37.39 -1.39
C ARG A 206 -0.92 -36.53 -0.27
N GLU A 207 -0.66 -37.13 0.89
CA GLU A 207 -0.07 -36.43 2.05
C GLU A 207 1.31 -35.85 1.71
N VAL A 208 2.16 -36.63 1.02
CA VAL A 208 3.50 -36.19 0.60
C VAL A 208 3.40 -35.09 -0.47
N ALA A 209 2.48 -35.20 -1.43
CA ALA A 209 2.31 -34.22 -2.51
C ALA A 209 1.75 -32.86 -2.04
N LEU A 210 1.10 -32.80 -0.88
CA LEU A 210 0.60 -31.55 -0.29
C LEU A 210 1.71 -30.71 0.36
N VAL A 211 2.84 -31.33 0.72
CA VAL A 211 3.96 -30.63 1.33
C VAL A 211 4.71 -29.83 0.26
N PRO A 212 4.92 -28.50 0.45
CA PRO A 212 5.73 -27.71 -0.45
C PRO A 212 7.19 -28.19 -0.46
N ASP A 213 7.75 -28.39 -1.66
CA ASP A 213 9.16 -28.69 -1.81
C ASP A 213 10.01 -27.44 -1.49
N MET A 214 10.91 -27.59 -0.52
CA MET A 214 11.81 -26.54 -0.04
C MET A 214 13.20 -26.62 -0.68
N THR A 215 13.43 -27.54 -1.62
CA THR A 215 14.69 -27.59 -2.36
C THR A 215 14.89 -26.29 -3.16
N PRO A 216 16.09 -25.70 -3.11
CA PRO A 216 16.34 -24.46 -3.83
C PRO A 216 16.28 -24.70 -5.35
N PHE A 217 15.84 -23.69 -6.09
CA PHE A 217 15.80 -23.79 -7.55
C PHE A 217 17.21 -24.04 -8.14
N PRO A 218 17.32 -24.84 -9.21
CA PRO A 218 18.60 -25.10 -9.85
C PRO A 218 19.28 -23.82 -10.34
N VAL A 219 20.54 -23.62 -9.95
CA VAL A 219 21.36 -22.44 -10.29
C VAL A 219 21.61 -22.33 -11.81
N LYS A 220 21.50 -23.44 -12.56
CA LYS A 220 21.77 -23.51 -14.01
C LYS A 220 20.60 -23.04 -14.90
N ARG A 221 19.61 -22.33 -14.35
CA ARG A 221 18.50 -21.76 -15.15
C ARG A 221 18.97 -20.45 -15.80
N PHE A 222 19.45 -20.55 -17.02
CA PHE A 222 19.81 -19.38 -17.82
C PHE A 222 18.56 -18.60 -18.23
N MET A 223 18.61 -17.27 -18.09
CA MET A 223 17.59 -16.40 -18.67
C MET A 223 17.69 -16.46 -20.19
N ALA A 224 16.54 -16.40 -20.87
CA ALA A 224 16.52 -16.27 -22.32
C ALA A 224 17.22 -14.96 -22.72
N THR A 225 18.28 -15.06 -23.51
CA THR A 225 19.01 -13.94 -24.08
C THR A 225 18.42 -13.56 -25.45
N LEU A 226 18.61 -12.31 -25.87
CA LEU A 226 18.13 -11.83 -27.18
C LEU A 226 18.78 -12.59 -28.35
N THR A 227 20.04 -13.01 -28.17
CA THR A 227 20.82 -13.78 -29.14
C THR A 227 21.24 -15.12 -28.56
N PRO A 228 21.35 -16.18 -29.38
CA PRO A 228 21.88 -17.47 -28.94
C PRO A 228 23.37 -17.36 -28.56
N PRO A 229 23.90 -18.33 -27.79
CA PRO A 229 25.32 -18.36 -27.42
C PRO A 229 26.25 -18.42 -28.65
N ILE A 230 27.36 -17.67 -28.60
CA ILE A 230 28.36 -17.66 -29.66
C ILE A 230 29.30 -18.84 -29.48
N GLU A 231 29.49 -19.63 -30.54
CA GLU A 231 30.42 -20.78 -30.55
C GLU A 231 31.87 -20.34 -30.31
N GLY A 232 32.58 -21.09 -29.46
CA GLY A 232 33.98 -20.84 -29.15
C GLY A 232 34.27 -19.50 -28.44
N TYR A 233 33.26 -18.80 -27.90
CA TYR A 233 33.47 -17.51 -27.23
C TYR A 233 34.43 -17.61 -26.04
N ILE A 234 34.26 -18.64 -25.20
CA ILE A 234 35.13 -18.89 -24.06
C ILE A 234 36.56 -19.26 -24.51
N GLU A 235 36.68 -20.02 -25.60
CA GLU A 235 37.99 -20.40 -26.16
C GLU A 235 38.75 -19.18 -26.67
N LYS A 236 38.07 -18.28 -27.41
CA LYS A 236 38.64 -17.01 -27.88
C LYS A 236 39.08 -16.11 -26.73
N ILE A 237 38.30 -16.04 -25.64
CA ILE A 237 38.69 -15.30 -24.43
C ILE A 237 39.93 -15.92 -23.80
N ASN A 238 39.94 -17.23 -23.63
CA ASN A 238 41.06 -17.94 -23.02
C ASN A 238 42.34 -17.81 -23.85
N GLU A 239 42.24 -17.87 -25.18
CA GLU A 239 43.36 -17.62 -26.08
C GLU A 239 43.86 -16.18 -26.02
N ALA A 240 42.96 -15.20 -26.01
CA ALA A 240 43.34 -13.80 -25.86
C ALA A 240 44.02 -13.53 -24.51
N ALA A 241 43.51 -14.11 -23.42
CA ALA A 241 44.12 -14.01 -22.09
C ALA A 241 45.51 -14.66 -22.04
N LYS A 242 45.69 -15.83 -22.67
CA LYS A 242 47.00 -16.48 -22.80
C LYS A 242 47.99 -15.60 -23.58
N LYS A 243 47.56 -15.00 -24.70
CA LYS A 243 48.38 -14.06 -25.48
C LYS A 243 48.81 -12.86 -24.63
N GLN A 244 47.89 -12.22 -23.92
CA GLN A 244 48.19 -11.06 -23.06
C GLN A 244 49.12 -11.42 -21.88
N GLY A 245 48.93 -12.59 -21.25
CA GLY A 245 49.79 -13.06 -20.15
C GLY A 245 51.24 -13.31 -20.59
N SER A 246 51.45 -13.82 -21.81
CA SER A 246 52.80 -14.05 -22.36
C SER A 246 53.57 -12.78 -22.71
N VAL A 247 52.88 -11.71 -23.13
CA VAL A 247 53.50 -10.40 -23.41
C VAL A 247 54.00 -9.75 -22.12
N LYS A 248 53.26 -9.89 -21.02
CA LYS A 248 53.63 -9.32 -19.72
C LYS A 248 54.81 -10.06 -19.05
N GLY A 249 55.05 -11.33 -19.41
CA GLY A 249 56.19 -12.13 -18.93
C GLY A 249 57.51 -11.88 -19.66
N LYS A 250 57.48 -11.29 -20.87
CA LYS A 250 58.70 -10.93 -21.64
C LYS A 250 59.28 -9.55 -21.32
N LEU A 251 58.58 -8.76 -20.48
CA LEU A 251 58.97 -7.42 -20.04
C LEU A 251 59.56 -7.40 -18.61
N ARG A 252 59.99 -8.56 -18.10
CA ARG A 252 60.71 -8.71 -16.83
C ARG A 252 62.08 -9.34 -17.06
#